data_AF-A0A161KAC0-F1
#
_entry.id   AF-A0A161KAC0-F1
#
_cell.length_a   1.000
_cell.length_b   1.000
_cell.length_c   1.000
_cell.angle_alpha   90.00
_cell.angle_beta   90.00
_cell.angle_gamma   90.00
#
_symmetry.space_group_name_H-M   'P 1'
#
loop_
_entity.id
_entity.type
_entity.pdbx_description
1 polymer ?
#
loop_
_entity_poly.entity_id
_entity_poly.type
_entity_poly.pdbx_seq_one_letter_code
_entity_poly.pdbx_strand_id
1 'polypeptide(L)' 'MSKKKVVLTDDQRKRNAEILARLEDERSRLVEETRALQQQERRRPGRKRKKKTIEEMLVATD' A
#
# COMPACT_ATOMS: atom_id res chain seq x y z
N MET A 1 0.55 -5.02 32.87
CA MET A 1 0.16 -6.20 32.08
C MET A 1 1.41 -7.01 31.76
N SER A 2 1.69 -8.06 32.53
CA SER A 2 2.82 -8.97 32.25
C SER A 2 2.51 -9.76 30.97
N LYS A 3 3.32 -9.58 29.92
CA LYS A 3 3.16 -10.31 28.66
C LYS A 3 3.59 -11.76 28.89
N LYS A 4 2.63 -12.67 29.10
CA LYS A 4 2.91 -14.12 29.09
C LYS A 4 3.44 -14.51 27.71
N LYS A 5 4.56 -15.24 27.69
CA LYS A 5 5.17 -15.77 26.47
C LYS A 5 4.24 -16.83 25.88
N VAL A 6 3.61 -16.54 24.76
CA VAL A 6 2.76 -17.50 24.04
C VAL A 6 3.67 -18.46 23.30
N VAL A 7 3.63 -19.74 23.65
CA VAL A 7 4.32 -20.81 22.92
C VAL A 7 3.33 -21.43 21.96
N LEU A 8 3.62 -21.35 20.66
CA LEU A 8 2.79 -21.95 19.63
C LEU A 8 3.17 -23.42 19.44
N THR A 9 2.14 -24.27 19.32
CA THR A 9 2.30 -25.66 18.89
C THR A 9 2.74 -25.73 17.43
N ASP A 10 3.26 -26.88 17.00
CA ASP A 10 3.75 -27.05 15.62
C ASP A 10 2.63 -26.89 14.58
N ASP A 11 1.42 -27.37 14.88
CA ASP A 11 0.24 -27.16 14.02
C ASP A 11 -0.15 -25.69 13.90
N GLN A 12 -0.08 -24.94 15.01
CA GLN A 12 -0.34 -23.50 15.01
C GLN A 12 0.72 -22.76 14.19
N ARG A 13 1.99 -23.16 14.28
CA ARG A 13 3.07 -22.57 13.48
C ARG A 13 2.86 -22.84 11.99
N LYS A 14 2.48 -24.06 11.63
CA LYS A 14 2.19 -24.42 10.24
C LYS A 14 1.03 -23.60 9.68
N ARG A 15 -0.09 -23.54 10.40
CA ARG A 15 -1.26 -22.75 9.99
C ARG A 15 -0.93 -21.26 9.92
N ASN A 16 -0.14 -20.74 10.86
CA ASN A 16 0.30 -19.35 10.82
C ASN A 16 1.21 -19.07 9.62
N ALA A 17 2.11 -19.99 9.26
CA ALA A 17 2.96 -19.85 8.09
C ALA A 17 2.12 -19.81 6.79
N GLU A 18 1.11 -20.67 6.68
CA GLU A 18 0.17 -20.66 5.55
C GLU A 18 -0.61 -19.33 5.46
N ILE A 19 -1.10 -18.83 6.60
CA ILE A 19 -1.79 -17.53 6.66
C ILE A 19 -0.86 -16.39 6.25
N LEU A 20 0.38 -16.38 6.76
CA LEU A 20 1.37 -15.36 6.43
C LEU A 20 1.73 -15.38 4.95
N ALA A 21 1.92 -16.57 4.36
CA ALA A 21 2.18 -16.71 2.94
C ALA A 21 1.03 -16.15 2.10
N ARG A 22 -0.23 -16.46 2.46
CA ARG A 22 -1.40 -15.91 1.79
C ARG A 22 -1.49 -14.38 1.90
N LEU A 23 -1.19 -13.83 3.08
CA LEU A 23 -1.18 -12.38 3.29
C LEU A 23 -0.08 -11.68 2.48
N GLU A 24 1.07 -12.31 2.31
CA GLU A 24 2.16 -11.79 1.49
C GLU A 24 1.81 -11.78 -0.01
N ASP A 25 1.14 -12.84 -0.49
CA ASP A 25 0.60 -12.90 -1.85
C ASP A 25 -0.46 -11.81 -2.09
N GLU A 26 -1.41 -11.66 -1.16
CA GLU A 26 -2.45 -10.62 -1.23
C GLU A 26 -1.83 -9.21 -1.19
N ARG A 27 -0.83 -8.99 -0.33
CA ARG A 27 -0.08 -7.72 -0.29
C ARG A 27 0.61 -7.43 -1.62
N SER A 28 1.23 -8.42 -2.25
CA SER A 28 1.92 -8.26 -3.52
C SER A 28 0.94 -7.85 -4.63
N ARG A 29 -0.22 -8.50 -4.70
CA ARG A 29 -1.30 -8.13 -5.64
C ARG A 29 -1.78 -6.70 -5.45
N LEU A 30 -2.02 -6.27 -4.20
CA LEU A 30 -2.47 -4.92 -3.89
C LEU A 30 -1.43 -3.85 -4.27
N VAL A 31 -0.14 -4.15 -4.09
CA VAL A 31 0.95 -3.26 -4.51
C VAL A 31 0.97 -3.10 -6.03
N GLU A 32 0.83 -4.20 -6.77
CA GLU A 32 0.78 -4.17 -8.24
C GLU A 32 -0.44 -3.39 -8.75
N GLU A 33 -1.62 -3.63 -8.19
CA GLU A 33 -2.85 -2.91 -8.53
C GLU A 33 -2.71 -1.41 -8.24
N THR A 34 -2.20 -1.06 -7.06
CA THR A 34 -1.94 0.34 -6.70
C THR A 34 -0.95 0.98 -7.67
N ARG A 35 0.11 0.26 -8.06
CA ARG A 35 1.09 0.75 -9.03
C ARG A 35 0.46 0.94 -10.41
N ALA A 36 -0.43 0.04 -10.85
CA ALA A 36 -1.15 0.16 -12.11
C ALA A 36 -2.08 1.39 -12.12
N LEU A 37 -2.84 1.59 -11.04
CA LEU A 37 -3.70 2.77 -10.86
C LEU A 37 -2.89 4.08 -10.88
N GLN A 38 -1.77 4.13 -10.16
CA GLN A 38 -0.88 5.30 -10.19
C GLN A 38 -0.32 5.59 -11.59
N GLN A 39 0.04 4.56 -12.35
CA GLN A 39 0.50 4.73 -13.73
C GLN A 39 -0.63 5.26 -14.64
N GLN A 40 -1.83 4.71 -14.51
CA GLN A 40 -3.00 5.18 -15.25
C GLN A 40 -3.30 6.65 -14.92
N GLU A 41 -3.26 7.02 -13.64
CA GLU A 41 -3.51 8.37 -13.18
C GLU A 41 -2.43 9.36 -13.66
N ARG A 42 -1.17 8.94 -13.75
CA ARG A 42 -0.07 9.72 -14.32
C ARG A 42 -0.19 9.91 -15.84
N ARG A 43 -0.73 8.92 -16.55
CA ARG A 43 -0.91 8.95 -18.01
C ARG A 43 -2.10 9.81 -18.46
N ARG A 44 -3.05 10.15 -17.58
CA ARG A 44 -4.21 10.97 -17.95
C ARG A 44 -3.76 12.39 -18.39
N PRO A 45 -3.92 12.74 -19.68
CA PRO A 45 -3.53 14.04 -20.20
C PRO A 45 -4.50 15.09 -19.65
N GLY A 46 -4.02 15.90 -18.70
CA GLY A 46 -4.83 16.90 -18.00
C GLY A 46 -4.45 17.08 -16.53
N ARG A 47 -3.92 16.03 -15.87
CA ARG A 47 -3.51 16.12 -14.45
C ARG A 47 -2.25 16.97 -14.25
N LYS A 48 -1.28 16.91 -15.17
CA LYS A 48 -0.10 17.79 -15.14
C LYS A 48 -0.46 19.28 -15.22
N ARG A 49 -1.52 19.62 -15.97
CA ARG A 49 -2.01 21.00 -16.07
C ARG A 49 -2.61 21.45 -14.74
N LYS A 50 -3.50 20.66 -14.13
CA LYS A 50 -4.10 21.00 -12.82
C LYS A 50 -3.07 21.13 -11.70
N LYS A 51 -2.05 20.25 -11.65
CA LYS A 51 -1.00 20.36 -10.64
C LYS A 51 -0.21 21.66 -10.79
N LYS A 52 0.19 22.01 -12.03
CA LYS A 52 0.89 23.26 -12.33
C LYS A 52 0.06 24.49 -11.93
N THR A 53 -1.24 24.50 -12.24
CA THR A 53 -2.13 25.62 -11.87
C THR A 53 -2.30 25.76 -10.36
N ILE A 54 -2.42 24.65 -9.61
CA ILE A 54 -2.53 24.68 -8.14
C ILE A 54 -1.21 25.15 -7.50
N GLU A 55 -0.08 24.70 -8.03
CA GLU A 55 1.26 25.09 -7.57
C GLU A 55 1.54 26.58 -7.85
N GLU A 56 1.15 27.09 -9.02
CA GLU A 56 1.22 28.53 -9.34
C GLU A 56 0.30 29.38 -8.45
N MET A 57 -0.90 28.90 -8.13
CA MET A 57 -1.81 29.60 -7.21
C MET A 57 -1.30 29.63 -5.77
N LEU A 58 -0.67 28.56 -5.29
CA LEU A 58 -0.09 28.50 -3.93
C LEU A 58 1.12 29.43 -3.78
N VAL A 59 1.97 29.54 -4.80
CA VAL A 59 3.12 30.46 -4.80
C VAL A 59 2.68 31.92 -4.93
N ALA A 60 1.51 32.20 -5.53
CA ALA A 60 0.97 33.55 -5.64
C ALA A 60 0.25 34.05 -4.37
N THR A 61 0.05 33.18 -3.38
CA THR A 61 -0.64 33.49 -2.11
C THR A 61 0.30 33.70 -0.91
N ASP A 62 1.61 33.53 -1.08
CA ASP A 62 2.68 33.94 -0.15
C ASP A 62 3.34 35.26 -0.60
#